data_AF-A0AAV5BCY9-F1
#
_entry.id   AF-A0AAV5BCY9-F1
#
_cell.length_a   1.000
_cell.length_b   1.000
_cell.length_c   1.000
_cell.angle_alpha   90.00
_cell.angle_beta   90.00
_cell.angle_gamma   90.00
#
_symmetry.space_group_name_H-M   'P 1'
#
loop_
_entity.id
_entity.type
_entity.pdbx_description
1 polymer ?
#
loop_
_entity_poly.entity_id
_entity_poly.type
_entity_poly.pdbx_seq_one_letter_code
_entity_poly.pdbx_strand_id
1 'polypeptide(L)'
;MEENKLHTLVNDLLPDYIEGLTSPETNRIIEEHLAKCPSCRETLERMKEKPFVLEPDEKVEIDYLKTVRKQNRHRIWITICLVLLIVAGCFGTYIFLIGTKTPAALLDLDTTVGPDHVSLEVECIEKGRKVSRVSWHEQGGRIEAQVYTVPGNEERKTFSYESDSLIENVEVAGQVVWEDGKDIPTELSVLYENKVEYVGNVSKVSRLLEKMDVSGLIGSYTFALDDTRLIIDSARPLDDAYVDRESLLILSLIENASSVTWKSQGKEETVTTERMDDLLNTEIKEGYRSLAAFAGNVGRLEQSEEIWSMYVLDVQMEDNIPAGQQVVSFIVRENGRTIEEQSGYIKDRMDGDGRLSQRFYLKSGQYTIQLVIDGEATEEMPLNIHTKYGLEKTENGWRLEK
;
A
#
# COMPACT_ATOMS: atom_id res chain seq x y z
N MET A 1 -112.96 -5.06 -30.77
CA MET A 1 -111.94 -6.14 -30.76
C MET A 1 -110.92 -6.00 -31.89
N GLU A 2 -111.22 -5.27 -32.98
CA GLU A 2 -110.28 -4.99 -34.07
C GLU A 2 -109.19 -3.94 -33.74
N GLU A 3 -109.52 -2.85 -33.04
CA GLU A 3 -108.54 -1.79 -32.71
C GLU A 3 -107.33 -2.30 -31.90
N ASN A 4 -107.54 -3.25 -30.99
CA ASN A 4 -106.45 -3.78 -30.16
C ASN A 4 -105.50 -4.70 -30.95
N LYS A 5 -106.01 -5.39 -32.00
CA LYS A 5 -105.17 -6.20 -32.90
C LYS A 5 -104.29 -5.33 -33.79
N LEU A 6 -104.84 -4.22 -34.29
CA LEU A 6 -104.09 -3.26 -35.10
C LEU A 6 -102.96 -2.60 -34.28
N HIS A 7 -103.23 -2.30 -33.01
CA HIS A 7 -102.23 -1.73 -32.10
C HIS A 7 -100.99 -2.63 -31.91
N THR A 8 -101.20 -3.93 -31.66
CA THR A 8 -100.11 -4.91 -31.54
C THR A 8 -99.33 -5.04 -32.86
N LEU A 9 -100.04 -5.15 -33.98
CA LEU A 9 -99.43 -5.27 -35.31
C LEU A 9 -98.54 -4.06 -35.64
N VAL A 10 -99.02 -2.84 -35.38
CA VAL A 10 -98.22 -1.63 -35.66
C VAL A 10 -96.96 -1.61 -34.80
N ASN A 11 -97.04 -2.00 -33.52
CA ASN A 11 -95.89 -2.02 -32.63
C ASN A 11 -94.82 -3.03 -33.06
N ASP A 12 -95.24 -4.22 -33.50
CA ASP A 12 -94.34 -5.26 -34.02
C ASP A 12 -93.63 -4.83 -35.31
N LEU A 13 -94.27 -3.98 -36.13
CA LEU A 13 -93.72 -3.48 -37.39
C LEU A 13 -92.92 -2.17 -37.28
N LEU A 14 -92.86 -1.52 -36.10
CA LEU A 14 -92.12 -0.26 -35.93
C LEU A 14 -90.62 -0.37 -36.25
N PRO A 15 -89.90 -1.45 -35.87
CA PRO A 15 -88.49 -1.60 -36.22
C PRO A 15 -88.27 -1.65 -37.73
N ASP A 16 -89.03 -2.49 -38.44
CA ASP A 16 -88.97 -2.63 -39.90
C ASP A 16 -89.38 -1.34 -40.62
N TYR A 17 -90.30 -0.56 -40.03
CA TYR A 17 -90.69 0.76 -40.51
C TYR A 17 -89.56 1.80 -40.36
N ILE A 18 -88.83 1.82 -39.24
CA ILE A 18 -87.66 2.70 -39.04
C ILE A 18 -86.54 2.38 -40.03
N GLU A 19 -86.35 1.10 -40.34
CA GLU A 19 -85.34 0.62 -41.30
C GLU A 19 -85.78 0.76 -42.77
N GLY A 20 -87.02 1.16 -43.03
CA GLY A 20 -87.55 1.35 -44.40
C GLY A 20 -87.81 0.05 -45.16
N LEU A 21 -88.01 -1.06 -44.45
CA LEU A 21 -88.20 -2.42 -44.98
C LEU A 21 -89.68 -2.81 -45.16
N THR A 22 -90.59 -1.87 -44.92
CA THR A 22 -92.04 -2.04 -45.02
C THR A 22 -92.57 -1.54 -46.38
N SER A 23 -93.66 -2.15 -46.85
CA SER A 23 -94.26 -1.75 -48.14
C SER A 23 -94.99 -0.40 -48.05
N PRO A 24 -95.16 0.33 -49.16
CA PRO A 24 -95.89 1.62 -49.15
C PRO A 24 -97.34 1.51 -48.65
N GLU A 25 -97.99 0.38 -48.87
CA GLU A 25 -99.34 0.11 -48.38
C GLU A 25 -99.37 -0.10 -46.87
N THR A 26 -98.37 -0.81 -46.33
CA THR A 26 -98.16 -0.99 -44.88
C THR A 26 -97.82 0.33 -44.19
N ASN A 27 -97.02 1.20 -44.82
CA ASN A 27 -96.65 2.50 -44.27
C ASN A 27 -97.85 3.41 -44.04
N ARG A 28 -98.81 3.44 -44.99
CA ARG A 28 -100.03 4.22 -44.83
C ARG A 28 -100.85 3.79 -43.61
N ILE A 29 -100.97 2.48 -43.38
CA ILE A 29 -101.70 1.92 -42.23
C ILE A 29 -100.99 2.30 -40.92
N ILE A 30 -99.66 2.21 -40.88
CA ILE A 30 -98.84 2.60 -39.72
C ILE A 30 -98.98 4.10 -39.43
N GLU A 31 -98.88 4.97 -40.46
CA GLU A 31 -99.02 6.42 -40.34
C GLU A 31 -100.40 6.84 -39.84
N GLU A 32 -101.47 6.25 -40.39
CA GLU A 32 -102.85 6.52 -39.94
C GLU A 32 -103.07 6.12 -38.48
N HIS A 33 -102.48 5.02 -38.04
CA HIS A 33 -102.55 4.58 -36.65
C HIS A 33 -101.71 5.46 -35.71
N LEU A 34 -100.49 5.83 -36.11
CA LEU A 34 -99.63 6.76 -35.36
C LEU A 34 -100.26 8.15 -35.19
N ALA A 35 -101.09 8.59 -36.14
CA ALA A 35 -101.85 9.83 -36.04
C ALA A 35 -102.88 9.78 -34.89
N LYS A 36 -103.48 8.61 -34.64
CA LYS A 36 -104.58 8.42 -33.68
C LYS A 36 -104.14 7.80 -32.35
N CYS A 37 -102.97 7.17 -32.27
CA CYS A 37 -102.48 6.43 -31.10
C CYS A 37 -101.20 7.03 -30.49
N PRO A 38 -101.28 7.72 -29.32
CA PRO A 38 -100.13 8.33 -28.68
C PRO A 38 -99.04 7.35 -28.21
N SER A 39 -99.40 6.15 -27.73
CA SER A 39 -98.43 5.19 -27.18
C SER A 39 -97.54 4.55 -28.25
N CYS A 40 -98.08 4.30 -29.46
CA CYS A 40 -97.27 3.85 -30.60
C CYS A 40 -96.30 4.95 -31.04
N ARG A 41 -96.68 6.22 -30.96
CA ARG A 41 -95.82 7.36 -31.31
C ARG A 41 -94.65 7.50 -30.35
N GLU A 42 -94.90 7.41 -29.05
CA GLU A 42 -93.84 7.43 -28.04
C GLU A 42 -92.86 6.26 -28.20
N THR A 43 -93.37 5.08 -28.56
CA THR A 43 -92.53 3.90 -28.82
C THR A 43 -91.64 4.11 -30.05
N LEU A 44 -92.17 4.69 -31.12
CA LEU A 44 -91.40 5.05 -32.32
C LEU A 44 -90.27 6.06 -31.99
N GLU A 45 -90.57 7.10 -31.20
CA GLU A 45 -89.57 8.10 -30.81
C GLU A 45 -88.45 7.51 -29.95
N ARG A 46 -88.78 6.65 -28.98
CA ARG A 46 -87.76 5.93 -28.18
C ARG A 46 -86.88 5.02 -29.03
N MET A 47 -87.41 4.44 -30.11
CA MET A 47 -86.63 3.58 -31.01
C MET A 47 -85.74 4.39 -31.98
N LYS A 48 -86.11 5.64 -32.30
CA LYS A 48 -85.30 6.56 -33.12
C LYS A 48 -84.16 7.22 -32.36
N GLU A 49 -84.20 7.23 -31.03
CA GLU A 49 -83.06 7.64 -30.19
C GLU A 49 -81.92 6.62 -30.34
N LYS A 50 -80.97 6.91 -31.24
CA LYS A 50 -79.74 6.14 -31.40
C LYS A 50 -78.94 6.10 -30.09
N PRO A 51 -78.32 4.96 -29.72
CA PRO A 51 -77.37 4.93 -28.63
C PRO A 51 -76.13 5.76 -28.97
N PHE A 52 -75.66 6.53 -27.99
CA PHE A 52 -74.42 7.29 -28.03
C PHE A 52 -73.25 6.35 -28.35
N VAL A 53 -72.67 6.45 -29.55
CA VAL A 53 -71.43 5.74 -29.90
C VAL A 53 -70.27 6.53 -29.31
N LEU A 54 -69.64 6.01 -28.26
CA LEU A 54 -68.34 6.47 -27.80
C LEU A 54 -67.28 5.87 -28.73
N GLU A 55 -66.53 6.72 -29.44
CA GLU A 55 -65.28 6.29 -30.08
C GLU A 55 -64.28 5.89 -28.97
N PRO A 56 -63.56 4.76 -29.06
CA PRO A 56 -62.57 4.39 -28.06
C PRO A 56 -61.34 5.30 -28.16
N ASP A 57 -60.96 5.86 -27.02
CA ASP A 57 -59.86 6.81 -26.87
C ASP A 57 -58.49 6.11 -26.92
N GLU A 58 -58.08 5.62 -28.10
CA GLU A 58 -56.81 4.91 -28.34
C GLU A 58 -55.57 5.79 -28.00
N LYS A 59 -55.74 7.11 -27.96
CA LYS A 59 -54.68 8.07 -27.59
C LYS A 59 -54.40 8.10 -26.08
N VAL A 60 -55.39 7.83 -25.23
CA VAL A 60 -55.23 7.88 -23.76
C VAL A 60 -54.46 6.65 -23.24
N GLU A 61 -54.64 5.48 -23.85
CA GLU A 61 -53.89 4.27 -23.47
C GLU A 61 -52.39 4.35 -23.79
N ILE A 62 -52.03 4.91 -24.95
CA ILE A 62 -50.62 5.07 -25.36
C ILE A 62 -49.91 6.10 -24.47
N ASP A 63 -50.59 7.17 -24.07
CA ASP A 63 -49.99 8.21 -23.22
C ASP A 63 -49.86 7.76 -21.75
N TYR A 64 -50.79 6.93 -21.26
CA TYR A 64 -50.66 6.28 -19.95
C TYR A 64 -49.46 5.33 -19.90
N LEU A 65 -49.29 4.48 -20.92
CA LEU A 65 -48.14 3.55 -20.99
C LEU A 65 -46.80 4.28 -21.12
N LYS A 66 -46.73 5.39 -21.86
CA LYS A 66 -45.51 6.23 -21.93
C LYS A 66 -45.21 6.91 -20.59
N THR A 67 -46.24 7.40 -19.90
CA THR A 67 -46.10 8.07 -18.60
C THR A 67 -45.68 7.09 -17.50
N VAL A 68 -46.29 5.90 -17.43
CA VAL A 68 -45.94 4.84 -16.48
C VAL A 68 -44.53 4.28 -16.73
N ARG A 69 -44.11 4.10 -18.00
CA ARG A 69 -42.74 3.69 -18.33
C ARG A 69 -41.70 4.74 -17.91
N LYS A 70 -41.99 6.04 -18.06
CA LYS A 70 -41.11 7.13 -17.63
C LYS A 70 -41.01 7.20 -16.10
N GLN A 71 -42.12 7.01 -15.39
CA GLN A 71 -42.14 6.96 -13.92
C GLN A 71 -41.41 5.72 -13.37
N ASN A 72 -41.59 4.54 -13.97
CA ASN A 72 -40.84 3.34 -13.59
C ASN A 72 -39.36 3.47 -13.91
N ARG A 73 -38.97 4.08 -15.05
CA ARG A 73 -37.57 4.38 -15.35
C ARG A 73 -36.96 5.35 -14.33
N HIS A 74 -37.70 6.36 -13.90
CA HIS A 74 -37.27 7.28 -12.85
C HIS A 74 -37.11 6.57 -11.49
N ARG A 75 -38.03 5.68 -11.13
CA ARG A 75 -37.91 4.84 -9.91
C ARG A 75 -36.70 3.92 -9.98
N ILE A 76 -36.44 3.28 -11.12
CA ILE A 76 -35.25 2.45 -11.34
C ILE A 76 -33.98 3.29 -11.19
N TRP A 77 -33.92 4.49 -11.78
CA TRP A 77 -32.77 5.39 -11.62
C TRP A 77 -32.58 5.83 -10.16
N ILE A 78 -33.67 6.16 -9.43
CA ILE A 78 -33.58 6.46 -7.99
C ILE A 78 -33.00 5.27 -7.24
N THR A 79 -33.49 4.04 -7.50
CA THR A 79 -32.98 2.84 -6.83
C THR A 79 -31.50 2.61 -7.15
N ILE A 80 -31.09 2.76 -8.41
CA ILE A 80 -29.68 2.65 -8.81
C ILE A 80 -28.83 3.72 -8.10
N CYS A 81 -29.27 4.97 -8.08
CA CYS A 81 -28.58 6.05 -7.38
C CYS A 81 -28.49 5.81 -5.87
N LEU A 82 -29.54 5.30 -5.24
CA LEU A 82 -29.55 4.96 -3.82
C LEU A 82 -28.56 3.83 -3.53
N VAL A 83 -28.57 2.76 -4.34
CA VAL A 83 -27.62 1.65 -4.19
C VAL A 83 -26.18 2.15 -4.38
N LEU A 84 -25.92 2.98 -5.40
CA LEU A 84 -24.61 3.57 -5.62
C LEU A 84 -24.16 4.45 -4.45
N LEU A 85 -25.07 5.24 -3.86
CA LEU A 85 -24.77 6.04 -2.67
C LEU A 85 -24.44 5.16 -1.46
N ILE A 86 -25.17 4.07 -1.25
CA ILE A 86 -24.89 3.13 -0.16
C ILE A 86 -23.52 2.48 -0.37
N VAL A 87 -23.24 1.99 -1.58
CA VAL A 87 -21.95 1.37 -1.92
C VAL A 87 -20.80 2.39 -1.77
N ALA A 88 -20.96 3.61 -2.27
CA ALA A 88 -19.97 4.67 -2.12
C ALA A 88 -19.79 5.06 -0.65
N GLY A 89 -20.87 5.09 0.15
CA GLY A 89 -20.84 5.31 1.58
C GLY A 89 -20.05 4.23 2.32
N CYS A 90 -20.37 2.95 2.07
CA CYS A 90 -19.66 1.81 2.64
C CYS A 90 -18.17 1.82 2.24
N PHE A 91 -17.86 2.10 0.98
CA PHE A 91 -16.50 2.20 0.48
C PHE A 91 -15.73 3.35 1.14
N GLY A 92 -16.38 4.52 1.27
CA GLY A 92 -15.84 5.66 2.01
C GLY A 92 -15.57 5.32 3.47
N THR A 93 -16.51 4.68 4.18
CA THR A 93 -16.28 4.26 5.56
C THR A 93 -15.13 3.27 5.69
N TYR A 94 -14.98 2.34 4.75
CA TYR A 94 -13.86 1.40 4.74
C TYR A 94 -12.51 2.13 4.58
N ILE A 95 -12.41 3.05 3.62
CA ILE A 95 -11.17 3.80 3.34
C ILE A 95 -10.81 4.75 4.49
N PHE A 96 -11.79 5.49 5.04
CA PHE A 96 -11.51 6.58 5.97
C PHE A 96 -11.57 6.18 7.44
N LEU A 97 -12.21 5.06 7.81
CA LEU A 97 -12.33 4.62 9.21
C LEU A 97 -11.59 3.32 9.51
N ILE A 98 -11.75 2.30 8.67
CA ILE A 98 -11.18 0.96 8.93
C ILE A 98 -9.70 0.91 8.51
N GLY A 99 -9.39 1.55 7.38
CA GLY A 99 -8.06 1.62 6.81
C GLY A 99 -7.58 0.30 6.21
N THR A 100 -6.36 0.31 5.68
CA THR A 100 -5.67 -0.88 5.17
C THR A 100 -4.54 -1.26 6.10
N LYS A 101 -4.23 -2.57 6.20
CA LYS A 101 -3.02 -3.04 6.86
C LYS A 101 -1.81 -2.42 6.18
N THR A 102 -0.88 -1.90 6.96
CA THR A 102 0.31 -1.22 6.47
C THR A 102 1.55 -1.97 6.95
N PRO A 103 2.49 -2.32 6.06
CA PRO A 103 3.72 -3.00 6.46
C PRO A 103 4.66 -2.05 7.21
N ALA A 104 5.53 -2.61 8.05
CA ALA A 104 6.51 -1.85 8.84
C ALA A 104 7.39 -0.93 7.99
N ALA A 105 7.72 -1.31 6.75
CA ALA A 105 8.53 -0.49 5.83
C ALA A 105 7.94 0.90 5.47
N LEU A 106 6.65 1.15 5.76
CA LEU A 106 5.97 2.44 5.55
C LEU A 106 5.64 3.14 6.87
N LEU A 107 6.25 2.70 7.96
CA LEU A 107 5.98 3.17 9.31
C LEU A 107 7.28 3.56 9.97
N ASP A 108 7.24 4.65 10.74
CA ASP A 108 8.25 4.94 11.75
C ASP A 108 7.75 4.37 13.08
N LEU A 109 8.52 3.46 13.68
CA LEU A 109 8.13 2.63 14.81
C LEU A 109 9.08 2.90 15.98
N ASP A 110 8.51 3.27 17.12
CA ASP A 110 9.19 3.28 18.41
C ASP A 110 8.40 2.39 19.37
N THR A 111 9.04 1.35 19.89
CA THR A 111 8.40 0.35 20.73
C THR A 111 9.12 0.26 22.06
N THR A 112 8.36 0.39 23.14
CA THR A 112 8.82 0.09 24.51
C THR A 112 8.09 -1.15 25.01
N VAL A 113 8.83 -2.20 25.34
CA VAL A 113 8.28 -3.47 25.84
C VAL A 113 8.68 -3.66 27.31
N GLY A 114 7.67 -3.74 28.17
CA GLY A 114 7.79 -4.17 29.56
C GLY A 114 7.51 -5.68 29.71
N PRO A 115 7.51 -6.21 30.94
CA PRO A 115 7.24 -7.63 31.18
C PRO A 115 5.80 -8.05 30.81
N ASP A 116 4.85 -7.13 30.92
CA ASP A 116 3.40 -7.35 30.79
C ASP A 116 2.70 -6.26 29.97
N HIS A 117 3.43 -5.35 29.34
CA HIS A 117 2.84 -4.29 28.52
C HIS A 117 3.71 -3.91 27.34
N VAL A 118 3.07 -3.46 26.25
CA VAL A 118 3.71 -2.91 25.06
C VAL A 118 3.19 -1.50 24.85
N SER A 119 4.11 -0.55 24.66
CA SER A 119 3.81 0.80 24.17
C SER A 119 4.39 0.95 22.77
N LEU A 120 3.53 1.18 21.79
CA LEU A 120 3.89 1.40 20.39
C LEU A 120 3.57 2.84 20.01
N GLU A 121 4.60 3.63 19.76
CA GLU A 121 4.50 4.93 19.13
C GLU A 121 4.79 4.76 17.63
N VAL A 122 3.82 5.15 16.79
CA VAL A 122 3.87 4.88 15.36
C VAL A 122 3.35 6.05 14.54
N GLU A 123 4.04 6.30 13.43
CA GLU A 123 3.70 7.29 12.42
C GLU A 123 3.79 6.67 11.03
N CYS A 124 2.95 7.11 10.08
CA CYS A 124 3.06 6.68 8.69
C CYS A 124 3.95 7.67 7.94
N ILE A 125 5.02 7.17 7.31
CA ILE A 125 5.96 8.02 6.56
C ILE A 125 5.42 8.39 5.16
N GLU A 126 4.39 7.69 4.68
CA GLU A 126 3.79 7.94 3.38
C GLU A 126 2.89 9.19 3.43
N LYS A 127 3.20 10.16 2.56
CA LYS A 127 2.50 11.45 2.53
C LYS A 127 0.98 11.29 2.32
N GLY A 128 0.21 12.03 3.10
CA GLY A 128 -1.26 12.03 3.03
C GLY A 128 -1.92 10.78 3.65
N ARG A 129 -1.17 10.00 4.43
CA ARG A 129 -1.70 8.89 5.22
C ARG A 129 -1.40 9.08 6.70
N LYS A 130 -2.26 8.50 7.54
CA LYS A 130 -2.09 8.50 9.00
C LYS A 130 -2.49 7.19 9.64
N VAL A 131 -1.93 6.91 10.81
CA VAL A 131 -2.31 5.74 11.60
C VAL A 131 -3.71 5.93 12.17
N SER A 132 -4.58 4.95 11.93
CA SER A 132 -5.97 4.94 12.40
C SER A 132 -6.14 4.12 13.66
N ARG A 133 -5.58 2.90 13.68
CA ARG A 133 -5.70 1.94 14.78
C ARG A 133 -4.60 0.88 14.68
N VAL A 134 -4.42 0.17 15.80
CA VAL A 134 -3.63 -1.05 15.89
C VAL A 134 -4.53 -2.19 16.35
N SER A 135 -4.44 -3.34 15.69
CA SER A 135 -5.13 -4.57 16.09
C SER A 135 -4.11 -5.50 16.73
N TRP A 136 -4.34 -5.84 17.99
CA TRP A 136 -3.45 -6.68 18.77
C TRP A 136 -3.97 -8.11 18.81
N HIS A 137 -3.07 -9.09 18.72
CA HIS A 137 -3.36 -10.50 18.91
C HIS A 137 -2.27 -11.11 19.79
N GLU A 138 -2.66 -11.81 20.85
CA GLU A 138 -1.72 -12.48 21.75
C GLU A 138 -1.92 -14.00 21.67
N GLN A 139 -0.81 -14.74 21.54
CA GLN A 139 -0.78 -16.19 21.59
C GLN A 139 0.47 -16.68 22.33
N GLY A 140 0.31 -17.05 23.60
CA GLY A 140 1.37 -17.68 24.41
C GLY A 140 2.64 -16.83 24.51
N GLY A 141 2.53 -15.61 25.05
CA GLY A 141 3.65 -14.68 25.21
C GLY A 141 4.09 -13.96 23.92
N ARG A 142 3.50 -14.31 22.76
CA ARG A 142 3.74 -13.63 21.48
C ARG A 142 2.65 -12.61 21.19
N ILE A 143 3.04 -11.37 20.94
CA ILE A 143 2.13 -10.27 20.62
C ILE A 143 2.33 -9.85 19.16
N GLU A 144 1.25 -9.88 18.38
CA GLU A 144 1.20 -9.36 17.01
C GLU A 144 0.38 -8.06 16.96
N ALA A 145 1.02 -6.97 16.55
CA ALA A 145 0.43 -5.66 16.39
C ALA A 145 0.26 -5.32 14.90
N GLN A 146 -0.97 -5.38 14.39
CA GLN A 146 -1.27 -5.00 13.00
C GLN A 146 -1.66 -3.53 12.92
N VAL A 147 -0.86 -2.73 12.22
CA VAL A 147 -1.08 -1.28 12.05
C VAL A 147 -1.96 -1.01 10.82
N TYR A 148 -2.98 -0.16 10.98
CA TYR A 148 -3.88 0.24 9.90
C TYR A 148 -3.79 1.74 9.64
N THR A 149 -3.66 2.14 8.36
CA THR A 149 -3.61 3.56 7.98
C THR A 149 -4.79 3.95 7.10
N VAL A 150 -5.19 5.23 7.20
CA VAL A 150 -6.26 5.88 6.42
C VAL A 150 -5.73 7.17 5.79
N PRO A 151 -6.39 7.74 4.76
CA PRO A 151 -6.05 9.07 4.27
C PRO A 151 -6.16 10.13 5.36
N GLY A 152 -5.19 11.03 5.45
CA GLY A 152 -5.16 12.12 6.41
C GLY A 152 -3.77 12.70 6.60
N ASN A 153 -3.68 13.75 7.41
CA ASN A 153 -2.39 14.37 7.75
C ASN A 153 -1.58 13.44 8.65
N GLU A 154 -0.28 13.41 8.41
CA GLU A 154 0.70 12.65 9.17
C GLU A 154 0.59 13.02 10.66
N GLU A 155 0.58 12.01 11.50
CA GLU A 155 0.36 12.15 12.94
C GLU A 155 1.01 10.95 13.63
N ARG A 156 1.90 11.23 14.58
CA ARG A 156 2.47 10.23 15.48
C ARG A 156 1.47 9.90 16.58
N LYS A 157 1.21 8.60 16.77
CA LYS A 157 0.25 8.11 17.76
C LYS A 157 0.83 7.01 18.62
N THR A 158 0.48 7.06 19.89
CA THR A 158 0.81 6.02 20.87
C THR A 158 -0.37 5.07 21.07
N PHE A 159 -0.09 3.78 21.03
CA PHE A 159 -1.01 2.70 21.33
C PHE A 159 -0.38 1.82 22.41
N SER A 160 -1.16 1.44 23.42
CA SER A 160 -0.72 0.53 24.46
C SER A 160 -1.50 -0.78 24.42
N TYR A 161 -0.83 -1.86 24.82
CA TYR A 161 -1.41 -3.18 25.01
C TYR A 161 -0.94 -3.76 26.35
N GLU A 162 -1.86 -4.32 27.13
CA GLU A 162 -1.56 -5.04 28.37
C GLU A 162 -1.70 -6.54 28.09
N SER A 163 -0.67 -7.29 28.45
CA SER A 163 -0.56 -8.74 28.26
C SER A 163 -1.00 -9.48 29.51
N ASP A 164 -1.70 -10.59 29.34
CA ASP A 164 -2.08 -11.47 30.45
C ASP A 164 -0.91 -12.40 30.88
N SER A 165 0.16 -12.43 30.08
CA SER A 165 1.31 -13.31 30.26
C SER A 165 2.64 -12.57 30.11
N LEU A 166 3.74 -13.20 30.55
CA LEU A 166 5.08 -12.67 30.30
C LEU A 166 5.30 -12.59 28.79
N ILE A 167 5.69 -11.41 28.32
CA ILE A 167 5.96 -11.18 26.91
C ILE A 167 7.29 -11.86 26.55
N GLU A 168 7.26 -12.70 25.51
CA GLU A 168 8.41 -13.42 24.95
C GLU A 168 8.79 -12.91 23.54
N ASN A 169 7.81 -12.40 22.78
CA ASN A 169 8.04 -11.86 21.45
C ASN A 169 7.01 -10.78 21.10
N VAL A 170 7.45 -9.72 20.42
CA VAL A 170 6.56 -8.68 19.87
C VAL A 170 6.87 -8.47 18.39
N GLU A 171 5.84 -8.64 17.57
CA GLU A 171 5.85 -8.38 16.14
C GLU A 171 4.93 -7.18 15.84
N VAL A 172 5.43 -6.18 15.12
CA VAL A 172 4.68 -5.01 14.68
C VAL A 172 4.69 -4.96 13.16
N ALA A 173 3.50 -4.94 12.56
CA ALA A 173 3.31 -4.80 11.11
C ALA A 173 4.14 -5.79 10.26
N GLY A 174 4.27 -7.03 10.72
CA GLY A 174 5.02 -8.09 10.04
C GLY A 174 6.47 -8.23 10.48
N GLN A 175 6.94 -7.38 11.41
CA GLN A 175 8.35 -7.27 11.76
C GLN A 175 8.58 -7.48 13.25
N VAL A 176 9.55 -8.32 13.62
CA VAL A 176 9.89 -8.56 15.02
C VAL A 176 10.67 -7.38 15.57
N VAL A 177 10.11 -6.71 16.58
CA VAL A 177 10.71 -5.53 17.24
C VAL A 177 11.26 -5.87 18.62
N TRP A 178 10.86 -7.01 19.19
CA TRP A 178 11.34 -7.47 20.49
C TRP A 178 11.30 -8.99 20.59
N GLU A 179 12.34 -9.60 21.14
CA GLU A 179 12.41 -11.04 21.40
C GLU A 179 13.31 -11.32 22.62
N ASP A 180 12.88 -12.22 23.51
CA ASP A 180 13.66 -12.74 24.64
C ASP A 180 14.38 -11.67 25.47
N GLY A 181 13.69 -10.57 25.80
CA GLY A 181 14.26 -9.51 26.64
C GLY A 181 15.09 -8.47 25.89
N LYS A 182 15.14 -8.51 24.55
CA LYS A 182 15.95 -7.59 23.75
C LYS A 182 15.12 -6.86 22.71
N ASP A 183 15.39 -5.57 22.60
CA ASP A 183 14.94 -4.76 21.46
C ASP A 183 15.67 -5.20 20.20
N ILE A 184 14.92 -5.34 19.11
CA ILE A 184 15.44 -5.78 17.82
C ILE A 184 15.46 -4.59 16.87
N PRO A 185 16.65 -4.15 16.40
CA PRO A 185 16.74 -3.13 15.37
C PRO A 185 16.04 -3.56 14.08
N THR A 186 15.33 -2.61 13.47
CA THR A 186 14.52 -2.83 12.27
C THR A 186 15.34 -3.48 11.15
N GLU A 187 16.54 -2.97 10.91
CA GLU A 187 17.44 -3.45 9.85
C GLU A 187 17.81 -4.93 10.06
N LEU A 188 18.03 -5.34 11.31
CA LEU A 188 18.39 -6.71 11.63
C LEU A 188 17.22 -7.67 11.47
N SER A 189 16.00 -7.27 11.84
CA SER A 189 14.81 -8.10 11.60
C SER A 189 14.58 -8.32 10.09
N VAL A 190 14.73 -7.28 9.27
CA VAL A 190 14.58 -7.40 7.80
C VAL A 190 15.63 -8.34 7.20
N LEU A 191 16.88 -8.27 7.67
CA LEU A 191 17.93 -9.20 7.25
C LEU A 191 17.60 -10.63 7.69
N TYR A 192 17.08 -10.80 8.91
CA TYR A 192 16.75 -12.10 9.50
C TYR A 192 15.70 -12.89 8.71
N GLU A 193 14.74 -12.21 8.09
CA GLU A 193 13.74 -12.84 7.21
C GLU A 193 14.35 -13.48 5.96
N ASN A 194 15.61 -13.13 5.62
CA ASN A 194 16.31 -13.62 4.43
C ASN A 194 17.40 -14.66 4.77
N LYS A 195 17.30 -15.31 5.93
CA LYS A 195 18.15 -16.44 6.32
C LYS A 195 18.19 -17.56 5.27
N VAL A 196 19.32 -18.24 5.21
CA VAL A 196 19.61 -19.29 4.23
C VAL A 196 20.01 -20.58 4.94
N GLU A 197 19.26 -21.67 4.71
CA GLU A 197 19.58 -22.99 5.29
C GLU A 197 20.88 -23.59 4.73
N TYR A 198 21.11 -23.39 3.42
CA TYR A 198 22.24 -24.00 2.71
C TYR A 198 22.94 -22.99 1.81
N VAL A 199 24.23 -22.77 2.06
CA VAL A 199 25.10 -21.83 1.34
C VAL A 199 25.19 -22.12 -0.17
N GLY A 200 24.97 -23.37 -0.60
CA GLY A 200 24.90 -23.72 -2.02
C GLY A 200 23.63 -23.27 -2.74
N ASN A 201 22.66 -22.71 -2.02
CA ASN A 201 21.51 -22.05 -2.64
C ASN A 201 21.91 -20.65 -3.13
N VAL A 202 22.56 -20.60 -4.29
CA VAL A 202 23.11 -19.37 -4.91
C VAL A 202 22.06 -18.26 -4.99
N SER A 203 20.80 -18.57 -5.32
CA SER A 203 19.73 -17.58 -5.41
C SER A 203 19.38 -16.95 -4.06
N LYS A 204 19.26 -17.77 -3.00
CA LYS A 204 19.00 -17.26 -1.64
C LYS A 204 20.20 -16.47 -1.10
N VAL A 205 21.42 -16.95 -1.31
CA VAL A 205 22.65 -16.25 -0.91
C VAL A 205 22.77 -14.90 -1.62
N SER A 206 22.56 -14.86 -2.94
CA SER A 206 22.58 -13.60 -3.70
C SER A 206 21.58 -12.59 -3.16
N ARG A 207 20.35 -13.03 -2.84
CA ARG A 207 19.32 -12.16 -2.26
C ARG A 207 19.71 -11.65 -0.87
N LEU A 208 20.34 -12.47 -0.05
CA LEU A 208 20.84 -12.06 1.26
C LEU A 208 21.93 -10.98 1.11
N LEU A 209 22.94 -11.19 0.26
CA LEU A 209 24.02 -10.23 0.02
C LEU A 209 23.51 -8.92 -0.59
N GLU A 210 22.46 -8.96 -1.42
CA GLU A 210 21.77 -7.77 -1.93
C GLU A 210 21.07 -7.02 -0.80
N LYS A 211 20.37 -7.72 0.11
CA LYS A 211 19.70 -7.09 1.27
C LYS A 211 20.67 -6.48 2.26
N MET A 212 21.87 -7.04 2.35
CA MET A 212 22.98 -6.49 3.14
C MET A 212 23.66 -5.28 2.47
N ASP A 213 23.31 -4.94 1.22
CA ASP A 213 23.94 -3.87 0.43
C ASP A 213 25.47 -4.03 0.31
N VAL A 214 25.93 -5.28 0.16
CA VAL A 214 27.37 -5.60 0.04
C VAL A 214 28.00 -4.84 -1.13
N SER A 215 27.25 -4.61 -2.21
CA SER A 215 27.73 -3.82 -3.36
C SER A 215 27.97 -2.35 -3.04
N GLY A 216 27.17 -1.76 -2.14
CA GLY A 216 27.40 -0.39 -1.67
C GLY A 216 28.72 -0.28 -0.91
N LEU A 217 29.03 -1.31 -0.11
CA LEU A 217 30.24 -1.39 0.72
C LEU A 217 31.49 -1.63 -0.13
N ILE A 218 31.51 -2.74 -0.88
CA ILE A 218 32.73 -3.24 -1.51
C ILE A 218 32.75 -3.03 -3.04
N GLY A 219 31.74 -2.37 -3.60
CA GLY A 219 31.61 -2.18 -5.04
C GLY A 219 31.19 -3.47 -5.75
N SER A 220 31.47 -3.57 -7.06
CA SER A 220 31.15 -4.78 -7.82
C SER A 220 31.92 -5.99 -7.27
N TYR A 221 31.21 -7.07 -7.00
CA TYR A 221 31.78 -8.31 -6.50
C TYR A 221 31.25 -9.52 -7.26
N THR A 222 31.97 -10.63 -7.15
CA THR A 222 31.47 -11.97 -7.47
C THR A 222 31.52 -12.83 -6.22
N PHE A 223 30.74 -13.91 -6.18
CA PHE A 223 30.89 -14.89 -5.11
C PHE A 223 30.90 -16.31 -5.66
N ALA A 224 31.63 -17.18 -4.96
CA ALA A 224 31.77 -18.59 -5.27
C ALA A 224 31.64 -19.41 -3.98
N LEU A 225 31.50 -20.72 -4.15
CA LEU A 225 31.38 -21.66 -3.03
C LEU A 225 32.50 -22.70 -3.09
N ASP A 226 33.08 -23.00 -1.93
CA ASP A 226 33.89 -24.19 -1.70
C ASP A 226 33.37 -24.92 -0.46
N ASP A 227 32.61 -25.99 -0.64
CA ASP A 227 31.90 -26.73 0.42
C ASP A 227 30.99 -25.81 1.29
N THR A 228 31.36 -25.57 2.54
CA THR A 228 30.65 -24.68 3.48
C THR A 228 31.23 -23.27 3.54
N ARG A 229 32.22 -22.97 2.69
CA ARG A 229 32.90 -21.67 2.63
C ARG A 229 32.35 -20.81 1.51
N LEU A 230 31.88 -19.62 1.86
CA LEU A 230 31.50 -18.59 0.89
C LEU A 230 32.74 -17.75 0.54
N ILE A 231 33.02 -17.57 -0.74
CA ILE A 231 34.15 -16.76 -1.22
C ILE A 231 33.57 -15.53 -1.91
N ILE A 232 33.91 -14.33 -1.45
CA ILE A 232 33.48 -13.06 -2.04
C ILE A 232 34.72 -12.36 -2.61
N ASP A 233 34.69 -12.05 -3.91
CA ASP A 233 35.79 -11.40 -4.63
C ASP A 233 35.37 -10.00 -5.06
N SER A 234 36.07 -9.01 -4.53
CA SER A 234 35.78 -7.59 -4.67
C SER A 234 36.83 -6.87 -5.52
N ALA A 235 36.35 -5.91 -6.33
CA ALA A 235 37.23 -4.98 -7.03
C ALA A 235 37.84 -3.89 -6.13
N ARG A 236 37.23 -3.58 -4.96
CA ARG A 236 37.70 -2.51 -4.05
C ARG A 236 38.51 -3.07 -2.88
N PRO A 237 39.51 -2.33 -2.36
CA PRO A 237 40.17 -2.66 -1.11
C PRO A 237 39.14 -2.91 0.00
N LEU A 238 39.41 -3.90 0.83
CA LEU A 238 38.62 -4.19 2.02
C LEU A 238 39.32 -3.60 3.24
N ASP A 239 38.54 -3.03 4.15
CA ASP A 239 38.98 -2.72 5.52
C ASP A 239 38.55 -3.87 6.43
N ASP A 240 39.42 -4.23 7.38
CA ASP A 240 39.25 -5.35 8.31
C ASP A 240 37.92 -5.26 9.09
N ALA A 241 37.43 -4.04 9.36
CA ALA A 241 36.16 -3.83 10.06
C ALA A 241 34.94 -4.33 9.30
N TYR A 242 34.92 -4.09 7.98
CA TYR A 242 33.85 -4.57 7.10
C TYR A 242 33.88 -6.10 7.05
N VAL A 243 35.09 -6.65 6.94
CA VAL A 243 35.29 -8.09 6.85
C VAL A 243 34.69 -8.77 8.06
N ASP A 244 34.94 -8.27 9.27
CA ASP A 244 34.41 -8.90 10.49
C ASP A 244 32.90 -8.73 10.64
N ARG A 245 32.36 -7.52 10.43
CA ARG A 245 30.91 -7.28 10.51
C ARG A 245 30.12 -8.08 9.49
N GLU A 246 30.49 -7.99 8.22
CA GLU A 246 29.76 -8.68 7.16
C GLU A 246 29.93 -10.20 7.25
N SER A 247 31.09 -10.68 7.71
CA SER A 247 31.27 -12.11 8.01
C SER A 247 30.38 -12.57 9.14
N LEU A 248 30.24 -11.81 10.23
CA LEU A 248 29.32 -12.16 11.31
C LEU A 248 27.88 -12.27 10.79
N LEU A 249 27.42 -11.31 9.99
CA LEU A 249 26.07 -11.33 9.42
C LEU A 249 25.87 -12.57 8.53
N ILE A 250 26.79 -12.83 7.60
CA ILE A 250 26.72 -14.00 6.71
C ILE A 250 26.74 -15.31 7.51
N LEU A 251 27.69 -15.45 8.44
CA LEU A 251 27.85 -16.69 9.21
C LEU A 251 26.69 -16.93 10.16
N SER A 252 26.06 -15.88 10.69
CA SER A 252 24.87 -16.01 11.55
C SER A 252 23.60 -16.32 10.73
N LEU A 253 23.49 -15.80 9.51
CA LEU A 253 22.26 -15.91 8.70
C LEU A 253 22.28 -17.07 7.70
N ILE A 254 23.43 -17.70 7.47
CA ILE A 254 23.54 -18.92 6.65
C ILE A 254 23.85 -20.11 7.55
N GLU A 255 22.89 -21.02 7.76
CA GLU A 255 22.96 -22.07 8.79
C GLU A 255 24.24 -22.90 8.70
N ASN A 256 24.55 -23.42 7.52
CA ASN A 256 25.67 -24.34 7.32
C ASN A 256 26.99 -23.67 6.90
N ALA A 257 27.05 -22.33 6.78
CA ALA A 257 28.29 -21.65 6.40
C ALA A 257 29.32 -21.71 7.53
N SER A 258 30.51 -22.24 7.28
CA SER A 258 31.57 -22.37 8.31
C SER A 258 32.54 -21.20 8.30
N SER A 259 32.71 -20.57 7.14
CA SER A 259 33.63 -19.46 6.93
C SER A 259 33.27 -18.61 5.71
N VAL A 260 33.74 -17.36 5.72
CA VAL A 260 33.70 -16.45 4.58
C VAL A 260 35.13 -16.05 4.23
N THR A 261 35.51 -16.21 2.97
CA THR A 261 36.76 -15.69 2.44
C THR A 261 36.49 -14.45 1.63
N TRP A 262 37.11 -13.34 2.01
CA TRP A 262 37.09 -12.11 1.25
C TRP A 262 38.37 -11.96 0.45
N LYS A 263 38.22 -11.74 -0.87
CA LYS A 263 39.32 -11.50 -1.80
C LYS A 263 39.24 -10.06 -2.30
N SER A 264 40.38 -9.37 -2.26
CA SER A 264 40.50 -8.02 -2.81
C SER A 264 41.94 -7.70 -3.15
N GLN A 265 42.17 -7.16 -4.35
CA GLN A 265 43.49 -6.70 -4.80
C GLN A 265 44.63 -7.74 -4.64
N GLY A 266 44.31 -9.02 -4.82
CA GLY A 266 45.26 -10.14 -4.67
C GLY A 266 45.57 -10.54 -3.22
N LYS A 267 44.90 -9.95 -2.23
CA LYS A 267 44.87 -10.42 -0.85
C LYS A 267 43.63 -11.27 -0.61
N GLU A 268 43.75 -12.22 0.32
CA GLU A 268 42.64 -13.06 0.76
C GLU A 268 42.65 -13.09 2.28
N GLU A 269 41.49 -12.84 2.89
CA GLU A 269 41.27 -13.00 4.33
C GLU A 269 40.12 -13.98 4.54
N THR A 270 40.24 -14.88 5.52
CA THR A 270 39.17 -15.81 5.85
C THR A 270 38.74 -15.62 7.29
N VAL A 271 37.44 -15.40 7.48
CA VAL A 271 36.78 -15.35 8.77
C VAL A 271 36.03 -16.65 8.99
N THR A 272 36.28 -17.32 10.10
CA THR A 272 35.61 -18.57 10.47
C THR A 272 34.57 -18.32 11.57
N THR A 273 33.61 -19.23 11.68
CA THR A 273 32.69 -19.31 12.82
C THR A 273 33.46 -19.37 14.14
N GLU A 274 34.48 -20.24 14.24
CA GLU A 274 35.33 -20.36 15.43
C GLU A 274 36.02 -19.05 15.81
N ARG A 275 36.58 -18.30 14.85
CA ARG A 275 37.18 -16.98 15.10
C ARG A 275 36.16 -16.02 15.70
N MET A 276 34.94 -16.01 15.15
CA MET A 276 33.87 -15.13 15.62
C MET A 276 33.32 -15.55 16.99
N ASP A 277 33.24 -16.85 17.25
CA ASP A 277 32.83 -17.39 18.54
C ASP A 277 33.81 -16.99 19.64
N ASP A 278 35.12 -17.09 19.35
CA ASP A 278 36.19 -16.66 20.25
C ASP A 278 36.17 -15.14 20.47
N LEU A 279 36.00 -14.36 19.40
CA LEU A 279 35.95 -12.89 19.46
C LEU A 279 34.78 -12.38 20.30
N LEU A 280 33.59 -12.97 20.12
CA LEU A 280 32.36 -12.52 20.77
C LEU A 280 32.04 -13.27 22.06
N ASN A 281 32.83 -14.29 22.40
CA ASN A 281 32.63 -15.20 23.53
C ASN A 281 31.19 -15.75 23.58
N THR A 282 30.70 -16.23 22.44
CA THR A 282 29.33 -16.74 22.24
C THR A 282 29.27 -17.60 20.99
N GLU A 283 28.34 -18.56 20.92
CA GLU A 283 28.09 -19.31 19.67
C GLU A 283 27.29 -18.44 18.69
N ILE A 284 27.92 -17.98 17.60
CA ILE A 284 27.26 -17.06 16.66
C ILE A 284 26.12 -17.72 15.89
N LYS A 285 26.16 -19.05 15.76
CA LYS A 285 25.14 -19.86 15.08
C LYS A 285 23.81 -19.93 15.82
N GLU A 286 23.77 -19.60 17.10
CA GLU A 286 22.49 -19.34 17.78
C GLU A 286 21.74 -18.17 17.16
N GLY A 287 22.45 -17.23 16.52
CA GLY A 287 21.84 -16.20 15.69
C GLY A 287 20.98 -16.79 14.57
N TYR A 288 21.28 -17.97 14.02
CA TYR A 288 20.39 -18.58 13.02
C TYR A 288 19.04 -19.01 13.62
N ARG A 289 18.98 -19.30 14.93
CA ARG A 289 17.82 -19.86 15.61
C ARG A 289 16.99 -18.80 16.33
N SER A 290 17.64 -17.75 16.86
CA SER A 290 17.00 -16.63 17.55
C SER A 290 17.47 -15.30 16.99
N LEU A 291 16.52 -14.40 16.75
CA LEU A 291 16.78 -13.03 16.33
C LEU A 291 17.38 -12.21 17.48
N ALA A 292 16.97 -12.45 18.73
CA ALA A 292 17.60 -11.87 19.92
C ALA A 292 19.07 -12.30 20.09
N ALA A 293 19.41 -13.55 19.75
CA ALA A 293 20.78 -14.02 19.72
C ALA A 293 21.58 -13.31 18.62
N PHE A 294 21.00 -13.22 17.41
CA PHE A 294 21.61 -12.55 16.27
C PHE A 294 21.89 -11.06 16.54
N ALA A 295 20.87 -10.31 16.97
CA ALA A 295 21.01 -8.90 17.35
C ALA A 295 22.02 -8.72 18.48
N GLY A 296 22.04 -9.64 19.45
CA GLY A 296 23.04 -9.65 20.52
C GLY A 296 24.47 -9.86 20.02
N ASN A 297 24.68 -10.72 19.02
CA ASN A 297 26.00 -10.94 18.41
C ASN A 297 26.48 -9.68 17.69
N VAL A 298 25.60 -9.06 16.89
CA VAL A 298 25.91 -7.80 16.19
C VAL A 298 26.24 -6.70 17.19
N GLY A 299 25.40 -6.52 18.23
CA GLY A 299 25.65 -5.50 19.25
C GLY A 299 26.96 -5.72 20.02
N ARG A 300 27.33 -6.97 20.35
CA ARG A 300 28.64 -7.28 20.95
C ARG A 300 29.80 -6.91 20.04
N LEU A 301 29.66 -7.21 18.75
CA LEU A 301 30.66 -6.89 17.74
C LEU A 301 30.84 -5.37 17.62
N GLU A 302 29.75 -4.62 17.52
CA GLU A 302 29.74 -3.15 17.41
C GLU A 302 30.25 -2.44 18.68
N GLN A 303 30.14 -3.07 19.85
CA GLN A 303 30.68 -2.56 21.12
C GLN A 303 32.13 -2.99 21.38
N SER A 304 32.69 -3.92 20.58
CA SER A 304 34.07 -4.33 20.73
C SER A 304 35.01 -3.16 20.37
N GLU A 305 36.10 -2.99 21.12
CA GLU A 305 37.12 -1.97 20.84
C GLU A 305 37.81 -2.17 19.48
N GLU A 306 37.55 -3.28 18.80
CA GLU A 306 38.13 -3.64 17.52
C GLU A 306 37.36 -3.06 16.32
N ILE A 307 36.09 -2.63 16.48
CA ILE A 307 35.19 -2.37 15.34
C ILE A 307 34.74 -0.92 15.19
N TRP A 308 34.58 -0.57 13.92
CA TRP A 308 34.41 0.75 13.37
C TRP A 308 32.91 1.13 13.41
N SER A 309 32.58 2.31 13.94
CA SER A 309 31.23 2.88 13.92
C SER A 309 30.79 3.20 12.48
N MET A 310 29.52 3.00 12.17
CA MET A 310 28.95 3.45 10.89
C MET A 310 28.65 4.95 10.95
N TYR A 311 29.34 5.73 10.11
CA TYR A 311 29.12 7.14 9.88
C TYR A 311 28.29 7.31 8.60
N VAL A 312 27.02 7.71 8.76
CA VAL A 312 26.12 8.02 7.65
C VAL A 312 26.18 9.51 7.36
N LEU A 313 26.49 9.85 6.11
CA LEU A 313 26.50 11.19 5.58
C LEU A 313 25.37 11.35 4.56
N ASP A 314 24.35 12.13 4.89
CA ASP A 314 23.33 12.56 3.94
C ASP A 314 23.64 13.96 3.44
N VAL A 315 23.74 14.12 2.12
CA VAL A 315 23.97 15.41 1.46
C VAL A 315 22.75 15.76 0.60
N GLN A 316 22.02 16.80 0.99
CA GLN A 316 20.92 17.36 0.19
C GLN A 316 21.46 18.38 -0.81
N MET A 317 21.18 18.21 -2.10
CA MET A 317 21.51 19.26 -3.08
C MET A 317 20.41 20.33 -3.09
N GLU A 318 20.80 21.60 -2.90
CA GLU A 318 19.84 22.72 -2.80
C GLU A 318 19.51 23.37 -4.15
N ASP A 319 20.39 23.24 -5.15
CA ASP A 319 20.23 23.87 -6.46
C ASP A 319 20.23 22.88 -7.61
N ASN A 320 19.70 23.34 -8.75
CA ASN A 320 19.52 22.67 -10.04
C ASN A 320 20.87 22.32 -10.72
N ILE A 321 21.71 21.59 -10.01
CA ILE A 321 22.97 21.03 -10.49
C ILE A 321 22.58 19.97 -11.53
N PRO A 322 23.07 20.06 -12.77
CA PRO A 322 22.80 19.02 -13.74
C PRO A 322 23.37 17.72 -13.16
N ALA A 323 22.50 16.79 -12.78
CA ALA A 323 22.84 15.42 -12.42
C ALA A 323 23.46 14.72 -13.65
N GLY A 324 24.67 15.13 -14.00
CA GLY A 324 25.41 14.71 -15.18
C GLY A 324 26.41 13.61 -14.84
N GLN A 325 27.47 13.51 -15.65
CA GLN A 325 28.63 12.62 -15.45
C GLN A 325 29.67 13.18 -14.45
N GLN A 326 29.28 14.11 -13.58
CA GLN A 326 30.20 14.68 -12.59
C GLN A 326 30.58 13.62 -11.56
N VAL A 327 31.87 13.59 -11.21
CA VAL A 327 32.40 12.69 -10.19
C VAL A 327 32.50 13.46 -8.88
N VAL A 328 31.90 12.90 -7.83
CA VAL A 328 32.10 13.34 -6.44
C VAL A 328 33.08 12.40 -5.76
N SER A 329 34.08 12.95 -5.09
CA SER A 329 34.94 12.24 -4.13
C SER A 329 34.58 12.68 -2.72
N PHE A 330 34.37 11.71 -1.84
CA PHE A 330 34.22 11.87 -0.41
C PHE A 330 35.56 11.54 0.25
N ILE A 331 36.17 12.52 0.89
CA ILE A 331 37.49 12.37 1.52
C ILE A 331 37.32 12.49 3.03
N VAL A 332 37.51 11.38 3.73
CA VAL A 332 37.51 11.32 5.19
C VAL A 332 38.93 11.53 5.70
N ARG A 333 39.08 12.41 6.69
CA ARG A 333 40.37 12.66 7.35
C ARG A 333 40.31 12.45 8.85
N GLU A 334 41.42 11.96 9.39
CA GLU A 334 41.72 11.91 10.82
C GLU A 334 43.01 12.69 11.06
N ASN A 335 42.98 13.69 11.94
CA ASN A 335 44.14 14.53 12.26
C ASN A 335 44.83 15.12 10.99
N GLY A 336 44.04 15.51 9.99
CA GLY A 336 44.51 16.08 8.72
C GLY A 336 45.10 15.08 7.71
N ARG A 337 45.08 13.78 8.00
CA ARG A 337 45.49 12.72 7.06
C ARG A 337 44.27 12.06 6.45
N THR A 338 44.28 11.86 5.13
CA THR A 338 43.24 11.05 4.46
C THR A 338 43.35 9.61 4.92
N ILE A 339 42.26 9.10 5.48
CA ILE A 339 42.14 7.70 5.91
C ILE A 339 41.23 6.90 4.97
N GLU A 340 40.26 7.57 4.34
CA GLU A 340 39.35 6.94 3.39
C GLU A 340 38.98 7.94 2.28
N GLU A 341 38.93 7.46 1.03
CA GLU A 341 38.44 8.22 -0.11
C GLU A 341 37.51 7.34 -0.94
N GLN A 342 36.29 7.82 -1.17
CA GLN A 342 35.32 7.14 -2.03
C GLN A 342 34.85 8.06 -3.14
N SER A 343 34.97 7.63 -4.39
CA SER A 343 34.54 8.42 -5.55
C SER A 343 33.42 7.74 -6.32
N GLY A 344 32.61 8.51 -7.03
CA GLY A 344 31.67 7.97 -8.02
C GLY A 344 30.89 9.06 -8.73
N TYR A 345 30.12 8.67 -9.74
CA TYR A 345 29.26 9.61 -10.44
C TYR A 345 28.09 10.02 -9.56
N ILE A 346 27.80 11.33 -9.49
CA ILE A 346 26.71 11.88 -8.69
C ILE A 346 25.38 11.21 -9.07
N LYS A 347 25.10 11.07 -10.37
CA LYS A 347 23.88 10.43 -10.89
C LYS A 347 23.66 8.99 -10.43
N ASP A 348 24.73 8.27 -10.07
CA ASP A 348 24.65 6.86 -9.67
C ASP A 348 24.48 6.72 -8.14
N ARG A 349 24.69 7.82 -7.38
CA ARG A 349 24.62 7.87 -5.91
C ARG A 349 23.47 8.74 -5.39
N MET A 350 22.80 9.48 -6.27
CA MET A 350 21.73 10.40 -5.92
C MET A 350 20.37 9.72 -6.08
N ASP A 351 19.49 9.89 -5.10
CA ASP A 351 18.12 9.39 -5.14
C ASP A 351 17.18 10.29 -5.97
N GLY A 352 15.92 9.89 -6.08
CA GLY A 352 14.90 10.63 -6.83
C GLY A 352 14.54 12.00 -6.25
N ASP A 353 14.91 12.27 -5.00
CA ASP A 353 14.67 13.53 -4.29
C ASP A 353 15.92 14.43 -4.24
N GLY A 354 16.97 14.08 -4.97
CA GLY A 354 18.22 14.85 -5.05
C GLY A 354 19.12 14.71 -3.82
N ARG A 355 18.93 13.65 -3.02
CA ARG A 355 19.79 13.34 -1.87
C ARG A 355 20.88 12.35 -2.27
N LEU A 356 22.08 12.62 -1.79
CA LEU A 356 23.19 11.70 -1.87
C LEU A 356 23.47 11.17 -0.45
N SER A 357 23.28 9.88 -0.23
CA SER A 357 23.63 9.22 1.02
C SER A 357 24.92 8.41 0.84
N GLN A 358 25.87 8.62 1.74
CA GLN A 358 27.16 7.94 1.76
C GLN A 358 27.41 7.35 3.14
N ARG A 359 27.79 6.08 3.20
CA ARG A 359 28.17 5.41 4.44
C ARG A 359 29.68 5.23 4.49
N PHE A 360 30.27 5.53 5.64
CA PHE A 360 31.64 5.19 5.99
C PHE A 360 31.60 4.33 7.23
N TYR A 361 32.50 3.39 7.36
CA TYR A 361 32.68 2.65 8.59
C TYR A 361 34.07 2.99 9.05
N LEU A 362 34.16 3.73 10.16
CA LEU A 362 35.37 4.38 10.70
C LEU A 362 35.55 3.95 12.16
N LYS A 363 36.78 3.72 12.69
CA LYS A 363 36.95 3.44 14.14
C LYS A 363 36.22 4.49 14.94
N SER A 364 35.72 4.18 16.13
CA SER A 364 35.15 5.26 16.94
C SER A 364 36.20 6.36 17.15
N GLY A 365 35.91 7.55 16.62
CA GLY A 365 36.91 8.59 16.44
C GLY A 365 36.33 9.94 16.03
N GLN A 366 37.21 10.91 15.88
CA GLN A 366 36.88 12.26 15.42
C GLN A 366 37.39 12.44 13.99
N TYR A 367 36.45 12.57 13.07
CA TYR A 367 36.74 12.66 11.64
C TYR A 367 36.24 13.96 11.04
N THR A 368 36.90 14.39 9.97
CA THR A 368 36.38 15.41 9.07
C THR A 368 36.08 14.81 7.72
N ILE A 369 35.12 15.40 7.01
CA ILE A 369 34.76 15.06 5.63
C ILE A 369 34.95 16.28 4.74
N GLN A 370 35.52 16.06 3.56
CA GLN A 370 35.58 17.02 2.47
C GLN A 370 35.01 16.39 1.20
N LEU A 371 34.15 17.11 0.50
CA LEU A 371 33.68 16.69 -0.83
C LEU A 371 34.53 17.37 -1.90
N VAL A 372 34.86 16.65 -2.96
CA VAL A 372 35.49 17.20 -4.16
C VAL A 372 34.62 16.88 -5.36
N ILE A 373 34.14 17.91 -6.06
CA ILE A 373 33.26 17.79 -7.22
C ILE A 373 33.89 18.57 -8.37
N ASP A 374 34.15 17.88 -9.48
CA ASP A 374 34.83 18.44 -10.66
C ASP A 374 36.17 19.16 -10.34
N GLY A 375 36.89 18.66 -9.33
CA GLY A 375 38.18 19.19 -8.90
C GLY A 375 38.11 20.36 -7.92
N GLU A 376 36.91 20.84 -7.56
CA GLU A 376 36.71 21.85 -6.53
C GLU A 376 36.37 21.18 -5.19
N ALA A 377 37.11 21.53 -4.14
CA ALA A 377 36.93 20.96 -2.81
C ALA A 377 36.11 21.88 -1.90
N THR A 378 35.22 21.29 -1.08
CA THR A 378 34.51 21.99 0.00
C THR A 378 35.45 22.31 1.16
N GLU A 379 34.97 23.06 2.14
CA GLU A 379 35.62 23.10 3.46
C GLU A 379 35.52 21.72 4.15
N GLU A 380 36.43 21.45 5.08
CA GLU A 380 36.38 20.27 5.92
C GLU A 380 35.33 20.43 7.02
N MET A 381 34.42 19.48 7.12
CA MET A 381 33.30 19.50 8.06
C MET A 381 33.34 18.29 9.01
N PRO A 382 32.84 18.40 10.26
CA PRO A 382 32.85 17.28 11.20
C PRO A 382 31.97 16.08 10.76
N LEU A 383 32.54 14.88 10.69
CA LEU A 383 31.81 13.65 10.39
C LEU A 383 31.46 12.91 11.70
N ASN A 384 30.16 12.73 11.95
CA ASN A 384 29.61 12.00 13.10
C ASN A 384 28.80 10.80 12.62
N ILE A 385 28.41 9.90 13.54
CA ILE A 385 27.69 8.64 13.26
C ILE A 385 26.47 8.88 12.35
N HIS A 386 25.77 9.99 12.55
CA HIS A 386 24.78 10.50 11.59
C HIS A 386 25.01 11.99 11.37
N THR A 387 25.39 12.35 10.15
CA THR A 387 25.60 13.73 9.73
C THR A 387 24.74 14.03 8.52
N LYS A 388 24.04 15.17 8.56
CA LYS A 388 23.31 15.72 7.43
C LYS A 388 23.92 17.06 7.05
N TYR A 389 24.09 17.28 5.76
CA TYR A 389 24.55 18.55 5.18
C TYR A 389 23.69 18.92 3.97
N GLY A 390 23.43 20.21 3.78
CA GLY A 390 23.10 20.80 2.48
C GLY A 390 24.37 21.05 1.68
N LEU A 391 24.30 20.89 0.36
CA LEU A 391 25.37 21.22 -0.58
C LEU A 391 24.87 22.30 -1.55
N GLU A 392 25.56 23.44 -1.51
CA GLU A 392 25.26 24.60 -2.35
C GLU A 392 26.46 24.93 -3.25
N LYS A 393 26.19 25.39 -4.48
CA LYS A 393 27.20 25.96 -5.36
C LYS A 393 27.24 27.47 -5.19
N THR A 394 28.29 27.98 -4.55
CA THR A 394 28.51 29.42 -4.37
C THR A 394 29.43 29.99 -5.46
N GLU A 395 29.55 31.32 -5.53
CA GLU A 395 30.53 32.00 -6.42
C GLU A 395 31.99 31.60 -6.13
N ASN A 396 32.28 31.11 -4.91
CA ASN A 396 33.61 30.69 -4.46
C ASN A 396 33.83 29.17 -4.49
N GLY A 397 32.88 28.43 -5.07
CA GLY A 397 32.91 26.97 -5.18
C GLY A 397 31.86 26.27 -4.32
N TRP A 398 32.05 24.98 -4.06
CA TRP A 398 31.11 24.15 -3.31
C TRP A 398 31.17 24.39 -1.81
N ARG A 399 30.01 24.47 -1.15
CA ARG A 399 29.91 24.63 0.30
C ARG A 399 28.97 23.58 0.91
N LEU A 400 29.40 23.02 2.04
CA LEU A 400 28.58 22.18 2.91
C LEU A 400 28.01 23.03 4.05
N GLU A 401 26.70 22.95 4.29
CA GLU A 401 26.01 23.63 5.40
C GLU A 401 25.24 22.60 6.23
N LYS A 402 25.25 22.72 7.57
CA LYS A 402 24.69 21.70 8.49
C LYS A 402 23.18 21.80 8.67
#